data_AF-A0A835SPZ5-F1
#
_entry.id   AF-A0A835SPZ5-F1
#
_cell.length_a   1.000
_cell.length_b   1.000
_cell.length_c   1.000
_cell.angle_alpha   90.00
_cell.angle_beta   90.00
_cell.angle_gamma   90.00
#
_symmetry.space_group_name_H-M   'P 1'
#
loop_
_entity.id
_entity.type
_entity.pdbx_description
1 polymer ?
#
loop_
_entity_poly.entity_id
_entity_poly.type
_entity_poly.pdbx_seq_one_letter_code
_entity_poly.pdbx_strand_id
1 'polypeptide(L)'
;MSQVNQNITSGDIPLVRLDDVVPADSKVFVLKSDTQGHEFGVLSGARQLLARAKIHVMMLEFWPQGAIENGFDSKNLLDLLHEYGFFCFDGGYTVYNYWGRPRAPYEFNDFLKGVKTPLGGWDDLICSRFDS
;
A
#
# COMPACT_ATOMS: atom_id res chain seq x y z
N MET A 1 5.86 40.21 -14.55
CA MET A 1 4.57 40.24 -13.83
C MET A 1 3.50 40.11 -14.90
N SER A 2 2.53 39.21 -14.89
CA SER A 2 2.07 38.16 -13.98
C SER A 2 1.10 37.32 -14.80
N GLN A 3 1.13 35.99 -14.72
CA GLN A 3 -0.09 35.18 -14.94
C GLN A 3 0.19 33.72 -14.57
N VAL A 4 0.12 33.42 -13.28
CA VAL A 4 -0.44 32.13 -12.82
C VAL A 4 -1.20 32.43 -11.53
N ASN A 5 -2.48 32.73 -11.66
CA ASN A 5 -3.48 32.68 -10.59
C ASN A 5 -4.75 32.13 -11.24
N GLN A 6 -4.64 30.95 -11.85
CA GLN A 6 -5.82 30.16 -12.19
C GLN A 6 -5.97 29.13 -11.08
N ASN A 7 -6.96 29.36 -10.22
CA ASN A 7 -7.41 28.34 -9.27
C ASN A 7 -8.02 27.21 -10.10
N ILE A 8 -7.24 26.15 -10.35
CA ILE A 8 -7.78 24.93 -10.97
C ILE A 8 -8.77 24.34 -9.95
N THR A 9 -10.07 24.40 -10.28
CA THR A 9 -11.14 23.87 -9.43
C THR A 9 -11.53 22.45 -9.78
N SER A 10 -11.28 22.03 -11.02
CA SER A 10 -11.54 20.67 -11.52
C SER A 10 -10.65 20.38 -12.74
N GLY A 11 -10.42 19.09 -13.00
CA GLY A 11 -9.71 18.60 -14.17
C GLY A 11 -9.80 17.08 -14.25
N ASP A 12 -9.70 16.54 -15.46
CA ASP A 12 -9.68 15.11 -15.68
C ASP A 12 -8.25 14.59 -15.61
N ILE A 13 -8.01 13.60 -14.75
CA ILE A 13 -6.72 12.91 -14.63
C ILE A 13 -6.90 11.47 -15.13
N PRO A 14 -6.17 11.05 -16.17
CA PRO A 14 -6.27 9.67 -16.66
C PRO A 14 -5.75 8.71 -15.59
N LEU A 15 -6.52 7.65 -15.33
CA LEU A 15 -6.10 6.54 -14.50
C LEU A 15 -5.42 5.48 -15.37
N VAL A 16 -4.24 5.04 -14.95
CA VAL A 16 -3.44 4.01 -15.64
C VAL A 16 -3.01 2.94 -14.66
N ARG A 17 -2.74 1.73 -15.17
CA ARG A 17 -2.19 0.65 -14.35
C ARG A 17 -0.68 0.76 -14.28
N LEU A 18 -0.10 0.38 -13.14
CA LEU A 18 1.36 0.30 -13.00
C LEU A 18 1.97 -0.68 -14.01
N ASP A 19 1.30 -1.79 -14.28
CA ASP A 19 1.71 -2.78 -15.29
C ASP A 19 1.81 -2.20 -16.72
N ASP A 20 1.12 -1.08 -17.02
CA ASP A 20 1.15 -0.45 -18.34
C ASP A 20 2.27 0.61 -18.47
N VAL A 21 2.76 1.15 -17.35
CA VAL A 21 3.76 2.23 -17.34
C VAL A 21 5.15 1.79 -16.91
N VAL A 22 5.27 0.70 -16.16
CA VAL A 22 6.56 0.13 -15.77
C VAL A 22 7.00 -0.91 -16.82
N PRO A 23 8.17 -0.75 -17.46
CA PRO A 23 8.64 -1.69 -18.46
C PRO A 23 8.77 -3.12 -17.90
N ALA A 24 8.40 -4.10 -18.72
CA ALA A 24 8.33 -5.52 -18.36
C ALA A 24 9.64 -6.14 -17.82
N ASP A 25 10.77 -5.59 -18.23
CA ASP A 25 12.13 -6.01 -17.90
C ASP A 25 12.72 -5.26 -16.69
N SER A 26 12.06 -4.18 -16.24
CA SER A 26 12.53 -3.36 -15.12
C SER A 26 12.49 -4.14 -13.80
N LYS A 27 13.51 -3.91 -12.97
CA LYS A 27 13.54 -4.33 -11.57
C LYS A 27 13.24 -3.11 -10.71
N VAL A 28 12.26 -3.23 -9.83
CA VAL A 28 11.86 -2.17 -8.92
C VAL A 28 12.48 -2.47 -7.57
N PHE A 29 13.54 -1.74 -7.21
CA PHE A 29 14.20 -1.94 -5.93
C PHE A 29 13.29 -1.52 -4.76
N VAL A 30 12.62 -0.37 -4.90
CA VAL A 30 11.62 0.11 -3.96
C VAL A 30 10.39 0.59 -4.72
N LEU A 31 9.20 0.16 -4.29
CA LEU A 31 7.92 0.76 -4.67
C LEU A 31 7.34 1.45 -3.43
N LYS A 32 7.13 2.77 -3.48
CA LYS A 32 6.41 3.51 -2.44
C LYS A 32 5.00 3.84 -2.95
N SER A 33 3.99 3.64 -2.11
CA SER A 33 2.63 4.15 -2.31
C SER A 33 2.17 4.91 -1.07
N ASP A 34 1.61 6.08 -1.30
CA ASP A 34 0.96 6.96 -0.32
C ASP A 34 -0.21 7.59 -1.07
N THR A 35 -1.33 6.87 -1.09
CA THR A 35 -2.49 7.11 -1.93
C THR A 35 -3.78 7.16 -1.14
N GLN A 36 -3.67 7.42 0.16
CA GLN A 36 -4.76 7.84 1.01
C GLN A 36 -5.89 6.81 1.04
N GLY A 37 -5.53 5.53 1.16
CA GLY A 37 -6.46 4.39 1.20
C GLY A 37 -6.72 3.71 -0.15
N HIS A 38 -6.13 4.19 -1.25
CA HIS A 38 -6.27 3.57 -2.57
C HIS A 38 -5.21 2.52 -2.89
N GLU A 39 -4.37 2.14 -1.94
CA GLU A 39 -3.23 1.24 -2.16
C GLU A 39 -3.64 -0.10 -2.76
N PHE A 40 -4.80 -0.63 -2.36
CA PHE A 40 -5.34 -1.85 -2.96
C PHE A 40 -5.61 -1.69 -4.46
N GLY A 41 -6.16 -0.54 -4.89
CA GLY A 41 -6.38 -0.21 -6.29
C GLY A 41 -5.07 -0.06 -7.07
N VAL A 42 -4.09 0.66 -6.48
CA VAL A 42 -2.74 0.83 -7.04
C VAL A 42 -2.08 -0.52 -7.30
N LEU A 43 -2.04 -1.40 -6.28
CA LEU A 43 -1.39 -2.70 -6.38
C LEU A 43 -2.20 -3.72 -7.19
N SER A 44 -3.52 -3.57 -7.28
CA SER A 44 -4.33 -4.33 -8.23
C SER A 44 -3.97 -4.00 -9.68
N GLY A 45 -3.55 -2.76 -9.96
CA GLY A 45 -2.96 -2.35 -11.24
C GLY A 45 -1.49 -2.78 -11.45
N ALA A 46 -0.87 -3.45 -10.46
CA ALA A 46 0.52 -3.88 -10.50
C ALA A 46 0.67 -5.42 -10.40
N ARG A 47 -0.39 -6.18 -10.67
CA ARG A 47 -0.41 -7.64 -10.46
C ARG A 47 0.67 -8.34 -11.28
N GLN A 48 0.97 -7.89 -12.49
CA GLN A 48 2.03 -8.51 -13.28
C GLN A 48 3.43 -8.20 -12.72
N LEU A 49 3.66 -7.00 -12.19
CA LEU A 49 4.91 -6.66 -11.50
C LEU A 49 5.11 -7.50 -10.23
N LEU A 50 4.05 -7.69 -9.46
CA LEU A 50 4.03 -8.54 -8.26
C LEU A 50 4.31 -10.01 -8.65
N ALA A 51 3.55 -10.56 -9.60
CA ALA A 51 3.68 -11.94 -10.08
C ALA A 51 5.07 -12.25 -10.64
N ARG A 52 5.68 -11.30 -11.36
CA ARG A 52 7.01 -11.45 -11.96
C ARG A 52 8.15 -11.26 -10.98
N ALA A 53 7.86 -11.13 -9.69
CA ALA A 53 8.90 -11.11 -8.69
C ALA A 53 9.87 -9.93 -8.86
N LYS A 54 9.38 -8.78 -9.37
CA LYS A 54 10.22 -7.63 -9.77
C LYS A 54 10.36 -6.55 -8.72
N ILE A 55 9.53 -6.57 -7.68
CA ILE A 55 9.55 -5.60 -6.59
C ILE A 55 10.30 -6.23 -5.41
N HIS A 56 11.40 -5.60 -4.98
CA HIS A 56 12.20 -6.11 -3.87
C HIS A 56 11.62 -5.71 -2.51
N VAL A 57 11.34 -4.42 -2.32
CA VAL A 57 10.71 -3.89 -1.11
C VAL A 57 9.57 -2.94 -1.50
N MET A 58 8.49 -2.98 -0.74
CA MET A 58 7.40 -2.02 -0.80
C MET A 58 7.35 -1.19 0.47
N MET A 59 7.08 0.10 0.32
CA MET A 59 6.72 0.99 1.41
C MET A 59 5.29 1.46 1.13
N LEU A 60 4.35 1.21 2.02
CA LEU A 60 2.94 1.49 1.76
C LEU A 60 2.36 2.28 2.92
N GLU A 61 1.58 3.31 2.62
CA GLU A 61 0.63 3.82 3.60
C GLU A 61 -0.48 2.78 3.80
N PHE A 62 -0.72 2.38 5.03
CA PHE A 62 -1.83 1.53 5.41
C PHE A 62 -2.80 2.33 6.26
N TRP A 63 -3.89 2.76 5.61
CA TRP A 63 -4.95 3.52 6.24
C TRP A 63 -6.29 2.79 6.10
N PRO A 64 -6.68 1.92 7.07
CA PRO A 64 -7.91 1.13 7.00
C PRO A 64 -9.17 1.95 6.79
N GLN A 65 -9.28 3.06 7.51
CA GLN A 65 -10.44 3.94 7.42
C GLN A 65 -10.53 4.58 6.03
N GLY A 66 -9.42 5.07 5.48
CA GLY A 66 -9.36 5.59 4.12
C GLY A 66 -9.71 4.53 3.07
N ALA A 67 -9.25 3.29 3.25
CA ALA A 67 -9.63 2.19 2.35
C ALA A 67 -11.16 1.96 2.35
N ILE A 68 -11.78 1.93 3.53
CA ILE A 68 -13.24 1.78 3.67
C ILE A 68 -13.98 2.97 3.04
N GLU A 69 -13.52 4.19 3.29
CA GLU A 69 -14.08 5.42 2.72
C GLU A 69 -14.01 5.44 1.19
N ASN A 70 -12.98 4.81 0.61
CA ASN A 70 -12.81 4.63 -0.83
C ASN A 70 -13.45 3.34 -1.39
N GLY A 71 -14.24 2.62 -0.58
CA GLY A 71 -15.03 1.48 -1.03
C GLY A 71 -14.28 0.13 -1.04
N PHE A 72 -13.16 0.02 -0.35
CA PHE A 72 -12.39 -1.20 -0.21
C PHE A 72 -12.46 -1.78 1.20
N ASP A 73 -12.46 -3.12 1.32
CA ASP A 73 -12.11 -3.74 2.59
C ASP A 73 -10.61 -3.55 2.83
N SER A 74 -10.25 -2.95 3.95
CA SER A 74 -8.85 -2.73 4.36
C SER A 74 -7.99 -4.00 4.33
N LYS A 75 -8.59 -5.18 4.54
CA LYS A 75 -7.90 -6.48 4.50
C LYS A 75 -7.49 -6.87 3.07
N ASN A 76 -8.17 -6.39 2.04
CA ASN A 76 -7.90 -6.76 0.65
C ASN A 76 -6.47 -6.42 0.22
N LEU A 77 -5.90 -5.31 0.71
CA LEU A 77 -4.51 -4.95 0.45
C LEU A 77 -3.56 -6.02 1.00
N LEU A 78 -3.75 -6.42 2.25
CA LEU A 78 -2.90 -7.39 2.92
C LEU A 78 -3.06 -8.78 2.31
N ASP A 79 -4.29 -9.17 1.95
CA ASP A 79 -4.58 -10.42 1.23
C ASP A 79 -3.85 -10.49 -0.11
N LEU A 80 -3.96 -9.42 -0.90
CA LEU A 80 -3.28 -9.33 -2.19
C LEU A 80 -1.76 -9.47 -2.03
N LEU A 81 -1.16 -8.75 -1.09
CA LEU A 81 0.28 -8.81 -0.85
C LEU A 81 0.73 -10.20 -0.40
N HIS A 82 -0.05 -10.82 0.50
CA HIS A 82 0.22 -12.17 0.99
C HIS A 82 0.07 -13.23 -0.12
N GLU A 83 -0.89 -13.08 -1.04
CA GLU A 83 -1.05 -13.94 -2.24
C GLU A 83 0.23 -13.97 -3.08
N TYR A 84 0.93 -12.83 -3.20
CA TYR A 84 2.19 -12.71 -3.93
C TYR A 84 3.44 -12.95 -3.05
N GLY A 85 3.28 -13.48 -1.84
CA GLY A 85 4.39 -13.89 -0.96
C GLY A 85 5.07 -12.74 -0.20
N PHE A 86 4.47 -11.55 -0.16
CA PHE A 86 4.99 -10.45 0.65
C PHE A 86 4.53 -10.57 2.10
N PHE A 87 5.45 -10.26 3.01
CA PHE A 87 5.18 -10.08 4.43
C PHE A 87 5.38 -8.61 4.78
N CYS A 88 4.39 -8.02 5.47
CA CYS A 88 4.40 -6.61 5.84
C CYS A 88 4.75 -6.42 7.32
N PHE A 89 5.55 -5.40 7.57
CA PHE A 89 6.05 -4.99 8.88
C PHE A 89 5.73 -3.52 9.10
N ASP A 90 5.64 -3.10 10.34
CA ASP A 90 5.59 -1.68 10.68
C ASP A 90 6.93 -1.01 10.32
N GLY A 91 6.90 0.10 9.59
CA GLY A 91 8.05 0.94 9.30
C GLY A 91 8.60 1.67 10.53
N GLY A 92 7.81 1.73 11.61
CA GLY A 92 8.20 2.17 12.95
C GLY A 92 8.31 3.67 13.16
N TYR A 93 7.55 4.45 12.38
CA TYR A 93 7.27 5.85 12.74
C TYR A 93 6.29 5.96 13.91
N THR A 94 5.50 4.91 14.18
CA THR A 94 4.68 4.80 15.37
C THR A 94 5.40 3.96 16.43
N VAL A 95 5.24 4.30 17.70
CA VAL A 95 5.96 3.74 18.87
C VAL A 95 5.70 2.24 19.16
N TYR A 96 5.17 1.47 18.21
CA TYR A 96 4.79 0.07 18.39
C TYR A 96 5.76 -0.91 17.69
N ASN A 97 6.72 -1.39 18.49
CA ASN A 97 7.60 -2.55 18.34
C ASN A 97 7.76 -3.25 16.96
N TYR A 98 9.02 -3.29 16.54
CA TYR A 98 9.57 -3.83 15.28
C TYR A 98 9.47 -5.35 15.05
N TRP A 99 8.93 -6.16 15.96
CA TRP A 99 8.92 -7.63 15.80
C TRP A 99 7.72 -8.24 16.51
N GLY A 100 6.73 -8.72 15.76
CA GLY A 100 5.57 -9.42 16.32
C GLY A 100 4.20 -9.11 15.70
N ARG A 101 4.11 -8.27 14.67
CA ARG A 101 2.84 -8.09 13.95
C ARG A 101 2.46 -9.41 13.25
N PRO A 102 1.16 -9.77 13.26
CA PRO A 102 0.73 -10.98 12.59
C PRO A 102 1.03 -10.93 11.11
N ARG A 103 1.45 -12.08 10.57
CA ARG A 103 1.85 -12.19 9.16
C ARG A 103 0.65 -12.47 8.27
N ALA A 104 -0.36 -13.14 8.82
CA ALA A 104 -1.53 -13.48 8.06
C ALA A 104 -2.57 -12.34 8.10
N PRO A 105 -3.22 -12.01 6.98
CA PRO A 105 -4.18 -10.89 6.91
C PRO A 105 -5.34 -10.99 7.91
N TYR A 106 -5.81 -12.20 8.23
CA TYR A 106 -6.90 -12.40 9.19
C TYR A 106 -6.46 -12.10 10.63
N GLU A 107 -5.27 -12.58 11.02
CA GLU A 107 -4.69 -12.28 12.32
C GLU A 107 -4.41 -10.78 12.46
N PHE A 108 -4.01 -10.13 11.36
CA PHE A 108 -3.78 -8.69 11.33
C PHE A 108 -5.08 -7.91 11.55
N ASN A 109 -6.17 -8.29 10.87
CA ASN A 109 -7.48 -7.67 11.09
C ASN A 109 -7.96 -7.85 12.55
N ASP A 110 -7.73 -9.03 13.13
CA ASP A 110 -8.05 -9.29 14.53
C ASP A 110 -7.15 -8.51 15.50
N PHE A 111 -5.86 -8.36 15.17
CA PHE A 111 -4.94 -7.48 15.90
C PHE A 111 -5.47 -6.04 15.93
N LEU A 112 -5.96 -5.50 14.80
CA LEU A 112 -6.50 -4.15 14.74
C LEU A 112 -7.74 -3.93 15.64
N LYS A 113 -8.60 -4.94 15.82
CA LYS A 113 -9.82 -4.83 16.64
C LYS A 113 -9.55 -4.51 18.12
N GLY A 114 -8.37 -4.84 18.63
CA GLY A 114 -8.00 -4.68 20.04
C GLY A 114 -7.17 -3.44 20.37
N VAL A 115 -6.67 -2.70 19.37
CA VAL A 115 -5.76 -1.59 19.61
C VAL A 115 -6.52 -0.26 19.70
N LYS A 116 -6.41 0.40 20.87
CA LYS A 116 -7.04 1.70 21.19
C LYS A 116 -6.15 2.91 20.90
N THR A 117 -5.13 2.77 20.06
CA THR A 117 -4.49 3.95 19.45
C THR A 117 -5.49 4.53 18.45
N PRO A 118 -5.25 5.67 17.78
CA PRO A 118 -6.04 5.96 16.59
C PRO A 118 -5.60 4.97 15.48
N LEU A 119 -5.78 3.66 15.66
CA LEU A 119 -5.60 2.63 14.65
C LEU A 119 -6.88 2.52 13.81
N GLY A 120 -7.18 3.68 13.25
CA GLY A 120 -7.76 3.95 11.94
C GLY A 120 -6.98 5.11 11.31
N GLY A 121 -5.74 5.36 11.77
CA GLY A 121 -4.86 6.42 11.34
C GLY A 121 -3.51 5.84 10.89
N TRP A 122 -3.21 6.05 9.62
CA TRP A 122 -1.87 6.20 9.02
C TRP A 122 -0.76 5.34 9.66
N ASP A 123 -0.64 4.07 9.24
CA ASP A 123 0.56 3.26 9.49
C ASP A 123 1.43 3.23 8.22
N ASP A 124 2.76 3.32 8.35
CA ASP A 124 3.66 2.99 7.25
C ASP A 124 4.03 1.51 7.32
N LEU A 125 3.69 0.75 6.29
CA LEU A 125 4.11 -0.64 6.15
C LEU A 125 5.36 -0.76 5.27
N ILE A 126 6.30 -1.59 5.71
CA ILE A 126 7.38 -2.10 4.89
C ILE A 126 7.04 -3.53 4.54
N CYS A 127 6.82 -3.83 3.26
CA CYS A 127 6.53 -5.17 2.81
C CYS A 127 7.69 -5.73 1.99
N SER A 128 8.19 -6.88 2.40
CA SER A 128 9.23 -7.61 1.68
C SER A 128 8.84 -9.05 1.55
N ARG A 129 9.24 -9.64 0.44
CA ARG A 129 9.29 -11.08 0.29
C ARG A 129 10.65 -11.56 0.80
N PHE A 130 10.64 -12.63 1.59
CA PHE A 130 11.86 -13.34 1.92
C PHE A 130 11.94 -14.49 0.94
N ASP A 131 12.59 -14.24 -0.19
CA ASP A 131 12.88 -15.32 -1.13
C ASP A 131 13.87 -16.28 -0.46
N SER A 132 13.53 -17.56 -0.47
CA SER A 132 14.42 -18.72 -0.28
C SER A 132 15.43 -18.85 -1.41
#